data_AF-A0A812JF00-F1
#
_entry.id   AF-A0A812JF00-F1
#
_cell.length_a   1.000
_cell.length_b   1.000
_cell.length_c   1.000
_cell.angle_alpha   90.00
_cell.angle_beta   90.00
_cell.angle_gamma   90.00
#
_symmetry.space_group_name_H-M   'P 1'
#
loop_
_entity.id
_entity.type
_entity.pdbx_description
1 polymer ?
#
loop_
_entity_poly.entity_id
_entity_poly.type
_entity_poly.pdbx_seq_one_letter_code
_entity_poly.pdbx_strand_id
1 'polypeptide(L)'
;MLACTGQYLVGYVAGKSVRVQRFVAVDRVFTRAMEMILNRRGLGLGKVCILVAGPDFPTSVLCGILKLNIPQMLLGTTPVILVSIIPQVCVGVMLASPSDDNPDLTRIVTAAAAIIQAAATIYFSYRIMQTAEVHYEELSQHRPEHDRVAELTKKEAAYTRKYAELTQWEDMHWLLRDGILLSSLMILIVSWVLGADFALSNQICFRTFSITDRIDEDLESGGLDGNVWNLVTHPAGTVVLALAV
;
A
#
# COMPACT_ATOMS: atom_id res chain seq x y z
N MET A 1 -11.37 12.15 8.70
CA MET A 1 -10.81 13.21 9.58
C MET A 1 -10.31 12.67 10.93
N LEU A 2 -11.17 12.11 11.79
CA LEU A 2 -10.72 11.55 13.09
C LEU A 2 -9.61 10.49 12.93
N ALA A 3 -9.74 9.60 11.94
CA ALA A 3 -8.72 8.61 11.61
C ALA A 3 -7.37 9.27 11.27
N CYS A 4 -7.35 10.29 10.41
CA CYS A 4 -6.13 11.03 10.03
C CYS A 4 -5.49 11.73 11.23
N THR A 5 -6.29 12.27 12.16
CA THR A 5 -5.78 12.85 13.42
C THR A 5 -5.16 11.79 14.32
N GLY A 6 -5.78 10.62 14.45
CA GLY A 6 -5.22 9.49 15.20
C GLY A 6 -3.90 9.00 14.60
N GLN A 7 -3.86 8.80 13.28
CA GLN A 7 -2.66 8.42 12.54
C GLN A 7 -1.55 9.46 12.69
N TYR A 8 -1.89 10.75 12.62
CA TYR A 8 -0.94 11.83 12.89
C TYR A 8 -0.36 11.74 14.30
N LEU A 9 -1.20 11.49 15.32
CA LEU A 9 -0.75 11.36 16.70
C LEU A 9 0.21 10.18 16.88
N VAL A 10 -0.08 9.04 16.25
CA VAL A 10 0.82 7.88 16.21
C VAL A 10 2.17 8.30 15.61
N GLY A 11 2.16 9.01 14.48
CA GLY A 11 3.36 9.55 13.86
C GLY A 11 4.13 10.53 14.74
N TYR A 12 3.42 11.42 15.44
CA TYR A 12 4.03 12.40 16.33
C TYR A 12 4.75 11.76 17.53
N VAL A 13 4.16 10.70 18.11
CA VAL A 13 4.77 9.93 19.19
C VAL A 13 5.94 9.09 18.67
N ALA A 14 5.73 8.35 17.58
CA ALA A 14 6.75 7.50 16.97
C ALA A 14 7.95 8.31 16.46
N GLY A 15 7.70 9.51 15.94
CA GLY A 15 8.70 10.47 15.48
C GLY A 15 9.62 11.00 16.57
N LYS A 16 9.37 10.72 17.86
CA LYS A 16 10.35 11.01 18.94
C LYS A 16 11.50 10.00 18.97
N SER A 17 11.32 8.82 18.37
CA SER A 17 12.34 7.77 18.31
C SER A 17 13.26 7.97 17.11
N VAL A 18 14.57 8.08 17.37
CA VAL A 18 15.60 8.22 16.30
C VAL A 18 15.61 7.01 15.37
N ARG A 19 15.26 5.81 15.88
CA ARG A 19 15.15 4.59 15.05
C ARG A 19 14.02 4.71 14.02
N VAL A 20 12.86 5.24 14.44
CA VAL A 20 11.72 5.46 13.53
C VAL A 20 12.05 6.54 12.51
N GLN A 21 12.65 7.65 12.94
CA GLN A 21 13.10 8.71 12.04
C GLN A 21 14.06 8.19 10.97
N ARG A 22 15.02 7.34 11.36
CA ARG A 22 15.94 6.69 10.42
C ARG A 22 15.21 5.74 9.46
N PHE A 23 14.30 4.91 9.98
CA PHE A 23 13.55 3.95 9.18
C PHE A 23 12.72 4.65 8.09
N VAL A 24 12.07 5.77 8.44
CA VAL A 24 11.32 6.63 7.51
C VAL A 24 12.25 7.53 6.67
N ALA A 25 13.55 7.49 6.94
CA ALA A 25 14.58 8.20 6.22
C ALA A 25 14.31 9.71 6.11
N VAL A 26 13.96 10.34 7.25
CA VAL A 26 13.63 11.78 7.32
C VAL A 26 14.77 12.68 6.85
N ASP A 27 16.00 12.17 6.88
CA ASP A 27 17.21 12.84 6.43
C ASP A 27 17.43 12.76 4.91
N ARG A 28 16.64 11.97 4.16
CA ARG A 28 16.80 11.76 2.71
C ARG A 28 15.98 12.74 1.88
N VAL A 29 16.49 13.03 0.68
CA VAL A 29 15.93 14.02 -0.27
C VAL A 29 14.45 13.73 -0.58
N PHE A 30 14.07 12.47 -0.78
CA PHE A 30 12.68 12.11 -1.09
C PHE A 30 11.70 12.53 0.02
N THR A 31 12.00 12.16 1.27
CA THR A 31 11.16 12.51 2.43
C THR A 31 11.13 14.03 2.66
N ARG A 32 12.25 14.72 2.43
CA ARG A 32 12.32 16.19 2.51
C ARG A 32 11.57 16.89 1.38
N ALA A 33 11.54 16.31 0.18
CA ALA A 33 10.74 16.85 -0.93
C ALA A 33 9.25 16.76 -0.60
N MET A 34 8.80 15.63 -0.03
CA MET A 34 7.44 15.50 0.50
C MET A 34 7.15 16.51 1.60
N GLU A 35 8.05 16.65 2.58
CA GLU A 35 7.96 17.66 3.63
C GLU A 35 7.77 19.07 3.03
N MET A 36 8.59 19.45 2.06
CA MET A 36 8.52 20.76 1.43
C MET A 36 7.18 21.00 0.72
N ILE A 37 6.67 20.02 -0.03
CA ILE A 37 5.35 20.13 -0.68
C ILE A 37 4.24 20.26 0.38
N LEU A 38 4.31 19.44 1.43
CA LEU A 38 3.30 19.39 2.48
C LEU A 38 3.38 20.57 3.45
N ASN A 39 4.52 21.26 3.54
CA ASN A 39 4.70 22.42 4.41
C ASN A 39 4.38 23.76 3.70
N ARG A 40 4.27 23.80 2.36
CA ARG A 40 3.87 25.02 1.61
C ARG A 40 2.53 25.57 2.11
N ARG A 41 2.43 26.88 2.34
CA ARG A 41 1.15 27.53 2.72
C ARG A 41 0.10 27.36 1.60
N GLY A 42 -1.16 27.15 1.98
CA GLY A 42 -2.27 26.89 1.05
C GLY A 42 -2.42 25.43 0.61
N LEU A 43 -3.39 25.17 -0.27
CA LEU A 43 -3.69 23.85 -0.84
C LEU A 43 -3.19 23.77 -2.28
N GLY A 44 -1.89 23.56 -2.45
CA GLY A 44 -1.35 23.25 -3.78
C GLY A 44 -1.84 21.88 -4.26
N LEU A 45 -2.01 21.72 -5.57
CA LEU A 45 -2.49 20.47 -6.16
C LEU A 45 -1.59 19.27 -5.80
N GLY A 46 -0.27 19.46 -5.76
CA GLY A 46 0.67 18.42 -5.28
C GLY A 46 0.45 18.01 -3.82
N LYS A 47 0.10 18.95 -2.92
CA LYS A 47 -0.22 18.64 -1.53
C LYS A 47 -1.51 17.83 -1.42
N VAL A 48 -2.55 18.24 -2.13
CA VAL A 48 -3.83 17.53 -2.14
C VAL A 48 -3.64 16.12 -2.70
N CYS A 49 -2.93 15.96 -3.82
CA CYS A 49 -2.69 14.64 -4.41
C CYS A 49 -1.89 13.72 -3.48
N ILE A 50 -0.89 14.21 -2.75
CA ILE A 50 -0.19 13.40 -1.74
C ILE A 50 -1.15 12.96 -0.63
N LEU A 51 -1.99 13.88 -0.14
CA LEU A 51 -2.91 13.62 0.97
C LEU A 51 -4.11 12.75 0.60
N VAL A 52 -4.50 12.69 -0.67
CA VAL A 52 -5.69 11.97 -1.14
C VAL A 52 -5.35 10.64 -1.83
N ALA A 53 -4.26 10.59 -2.61
CA ALA A 53 -3.88 9.40 -3.36
C ALA A 53 -2.72 8.62 -2.74
N GLY A 54 -1.97 9.24 -1.83
CA GLY A 54 -1.02 8.51 -1.00
C GLY A 54 -1.78 7.56 -0.04
N PRO A 55 -1.19 6.42 0.34
CA PRO A 55 -1.83 5.52 1.29
C PRO A 55 -2.08 6.24 2.63
N ASP A 56 -3.34 6.28 3.07
CA ASP A 56 -3.79 7.16 4.17
C ASP A 56 -2.97 7.02 5.45
N PHE A 57 -2.71 5.77 5.86
CA PHE A 57 -1.97 5.46 7.08
C PHE A 57 -0.52 5.99 7.03
N PRO A 58 0.35 5.55 6.09
CA PRO A 58 1.72 6.03 6.03
C PRO A 58 1.81 7.54 5.75
N THR A 59 0.91 8.12 4.94
CA THR A 59 0.91 9.57 4.67
C THR A 59 0.60 10.37 5.94
N SER A 60 -0.47 10.01 6.67
CA SER A 60 -0.86 10.74 7.89
C SER A 60 0.14 10.54 9.03
N VAL A 61 0.71 9.34 9.17
CA VAL A 61 1.79 9.04 10.12
C VAL A 61 3.04 9.87 9.78
N LEU A 62 3.43 9.93 8.50
CA LEU A 62 4.55 10.75 8.05
C LEU A 62 4.34 12.23 8.37
N CYS A 63 3.13 12.77 8.13
CA CYS A 63 2.78 14.14 8.53
C CYS A 63 2.98 14.38 10.03
N GLY A 64 2.69 13.39 10.87
CA GLY A 64 2.94 13.41 12.31
C GLY A 64 4.43 13.39 12.66
N ILE A 65 5.22 12.53 12.01
CA ILE A 65 6.68 12.44 12.19
C ILE A 65 7.36 13.76 11.84
N LEU A 66 6.93 14.39 10.73
CA LEU A 66 7.42 15.68 10.24
C LEU A 66 6.80 16.89 10.97
N LYS A 67 5.88 16.65 11.92
CA LYS A 67 5.22 17.68 12.75
C LYS A 67 4.54 18.79 11.91
N LEU A 68 3.88 18.40 10.83
CA LEU A 68 3.22 19.33 9.92
C LEU A 68 1.93 19.92 10.51
N ASN A 69 1.45 21.02 9.94
CA ASN A 69 0.24 21.72 10.39
C ASN A 69 -1.04 20.89 10.19
N ILE A 70 -1.60 20.38 11.28
CA ILE A 70 -2.79 19.50 11.28
C ILE A 70 -3.99 20.09 10.51
N PRO A 71 -4.42 21.35 10.74
CA PRO A 71 -5.63 21.86 10.08
C PRO A 71 -5.47 21.90 8.55
N GLN A 72 -4.27 22.21 8.07
CA GLN A 72 -3.99 22.26 6.64
C GLN A 72 -3.92 20.87 6.01
N MET A 73 -3.45 19.87 6.75
CA MET A 73 -3.45 18.47 6.30
C MET A 73 -4.88 17.93 6.25
N LEU A 74 -5.68 18.14 7.30
CA LEU A 74 -7.08 17.74 7.32
C LEU A 74 -7.86 18.42 6.19
N LEU A 75 -7.68 19.72 6.00
CA LEU A 75 -8.36 20.43 4.92
C LEU A 75 -7.91 19.92 3.54
N GLY A 76 -6.61 19.62 3.36
CA GLY A 76 -6.09 19.01 2.14
C GLY A 76 -6.57 17.58 1.86
N THR A 77 -6.99 16.83 2.89
CA THR A 77 -7.64 15.52 2.74
C THR A 77 -9.12 15.61 2.40
N THR A 78 -9.79 16.77 2.54
CA THR A 78 -11.24 16.89 2.26
C THR A 78 -11.66 16.41 0.86
N PRO A 79 -10.89 16.61 -0.23
CA PRO A 79 -11.26 16.13 -1.56
C PRO A 79 -11.28 14.60 -1.70
N VAL A 80 -10.77 13.84 -0.72
CA VAL A 80 -10.83 12.36 -0.72
C VAL A 80 -12.25 11.84 -0.86
N ILE A 81 -13.22 12.59 -0.35
CA ILE A 81 -14.64 12.23 -0.44
C ILE A 81 -15.07 12.16 -1.91
N LEU A 82 -14.68 13.15 -2.70
CA LEU A 82 -15.06 13.26 -4.10
C LEU A 82 -14.22 12.35 -5.00
N VAL A 83 -12.92 12.23 -4.71
CA VAL A 83 -11.96 11.52 -5.58
C VAL A 83 -11.97 10.01 -5.36
N SER A 84 -12.13 9.56 -4.10
CA SER A 84 -11.99 8.15 -3.75
C SER A 84 -13.26 7.58 -3.13
N ILE A 85 -13.86 8.23 -2.14
CA ILE A 85 -15.00 7.63 -1.41
C ILE A 85 -16.22 7.45 -2.32
N ILE A 86 -16.66 8.50 -3.02
CA ILE A 86 -17.85 8.41 -3.89
C ILE A 86 -17.67 7.36 -4.99
N PRO A 87 -16.58 7.37 -5.80
CA PRO A 87 -16.41 6.36 -6.84
C PRO A 87 -16.36 4.92 -6.29
N GLN A 88 -15.66 4.70 -5.17
CA GLN A 88 -15.53 3.36 -4.58
C GLN A 88 -16.84 2.86 -3.98
N VAL A 89 -17.63 3.73 -3.36
CA VAL A 89 -18.97 3.38 -2.88
C VAL A 89 -19.90 3.07 -4.05
N CYS A 90 -19.86 3.85 -5.14
CA CYS A 90 -20.62 3.56 -6.35
C CYS A 90 -20.24 2.19 -6.93
N VAL A 91 -18.95 1.90 -7.08
CA VAL A 91 -18.47 0.57 -7.52
C VAL A 91 -18.99 -0.53 -6.59
N GLY A 92 -18.88 -0.35 -5.28
CA GLY A 92 -19.36 -1.33 -4.30
C GLY A 92 -20.86 -1.60 -4.40
N VAL A 93 -21.68 -0.56 -4.53
CA VAL A 93 -23.13 -0.72 -4.73
C VAL A 93 -23.43 -1.44 -6.04
N MET A 94 -22.75 -1.09 -7.13
CA MET A 94 -22.98 -1.72 -8.43
C MET A 94 -22.50 -3.17 -8.50
N LEU A 95 -21.50 -3.54 -7.70
CA LEU A 95 -21.07 -4.94 -7.54
C LEU A 95 -22.00 -5.75 -6.63
N ALA A 96 -22.67 -5.09 -5.68
CA ALA A 96 -23.62 -5.73 -4.76
C ALA A 96 -25.05 -5.81 -5.30
N SER A 97 -25.39 -4.99 -6.30
CA SER A 97 -26.69 -5.06 -6.97
C SER A 97 -26.83 -6.38 -7.75
N PRO A 98 -28.01 -7.02 -7.73
CA PRO A 98 -28.26 -8.23 -8.52
C PRO A 98 -27.98 -7.95 -10.00
N SER A 99 -27.27 -8.88 -10.61
CA SER A 99 -26.54 -8.81 -11.90
C SER A 99 -27.34 -8.44 -13.15
N ASP A 100 -28.61 -8.06 -13.03
CA ASP A 100 -29.49 -7.71 -14.16
C ASP A 100 -29.51 -6.21 -14.50
N ASP A 101 -29.02 -5.33 -13.62
CA ASP A 101 -28.95 -3.89 -13.90
C ASP A 101 -27.59 -3.50 -14.55
N ASN A 102 -27.52 -3.58 -15.88
CA ASN A 102 -26.49 -3.00 -16.75
C ASN A 102 -25.02 -3.33 -16.40
N PRO A 103 -24.52 -4.55 -16.72
CA PRO A 103 -23.12 -4.95 -16.46
C PRO A 103 -22.07 -4.04 -17.11
N ASP A 104 -22.41 -3.38 -18.22
CA ASP A 104 -21.53 -2.43 -18.90
C ASP A 104 -21.30 -1.16 -18.09
N LEU A 105 -22.33 -0.67 -17.38
CA LEU A 105 -22.20 0.51 -16.53
C LEU A 105 -21.28 0.21 -15.34
N THR A 106 -21.40 -0.98 -14.72
CA THR A 106 -20.53 -1.40 -13.62
C THR A 106 -19.07 -1.45 -14.06
N ARG A 107 -18.79 -1.99 -15.26
CA ARG A 107 -17.44 -2.03 -15.84
C ARG A 107 -16.89 -0.62 -16.11
N ILE A 108 -17.70 0.27 -16.68
CA ILE A 108 -17.30 1.65 -16.98
C ILE A 108 -16.98 2.42 -15.69
N VAL A 109 -17.84 2.34 -14.68
CA VAL A 109 -17.65 3.04 -13.39
C VAL A 109 -16.42 2.50 -12.66
N THR A 110 -16.22 1.18 -12.67
CA THR A 110 -15.04 0.54 -12.07
C THR A 110 -13.76 0.96 -12.78
N ALA A 111 -13.74 0.95 -14.12
CA ALA A 111 -12.61 1.39 -14.91
C ALA A 111 -12.30 2.87 -14.69
N ALA A 112 -13.32 3.73 -14.66
CA ALA A 112 -13.15 5.16 -14.39
C ALA A 112 -12.56 5.41 -13.00
N ALA A 113 -13.04 4.73 -11.96
CA ALA A 113 -12.50 4.82 -10.61
C ALA A 113 -11.02 4.39 -10.55
N ALA A 114 -10.67 3.28 -11.22
CA ALA A 114 -9.30 2.79 -11.30
C ALA A 114 -8.37 3.79 -12.01
N ILE A 115 -8.81 4.38 -13.13
CA ILE A 115 -8.05 5.38 -13.89
C ILE A 115 -7.82 6.64 -13.07
N ILE A 116 -8.85 7.15 -12.38
CA ILE A 116 -8.73 8.35 -11.53
C ILE A 116 -7.71 8.10 -10.41
N GLN A 117 -7.77 6.94 -9.75
CA GLN A 117 -6.84 6.60 -8.68
C GLN A 117 -5.40 6.42 -9.20
N ALA A 118 -5.22 5.75 -10.34
CA ALA A 118 -3.91 5.57 -10.97
C ALA A 118 -3.31 6.92 -11.41
N ALA A 119 -4.10 7.79 -12.04
CA ALA A 119 -3.67 9.12 -12.46
C ALA A 119 -3.26 9.99 -11.27
N ALA A 120 -4.03 9.96 -10.17
CA ALA A 120 -3.67 10.68 -8.96
C ALA A 120 -2.37 10.16 -8.34
N THR A 121 -2.15 8.84 -8.36
CA THR A 121 -0.92 8.20 -7.87
C THR A 121 0.31 8.61 -8.68
N ILE A 122 0.20 8.54 -10.00
CA ILE A 122 1.26 8.97 -10.92
C ILE A 122 1.54 10.46 -10.72
N TYR A 123 0.50 11.29 -10.61
CA TYR A 123 0.66 12.72 -10.46
C TYR A 123 1.38 13.10 -9.17
N PHE A 124 1.00 12.55 -8.00
CA PHE A 124 1.69 12.88 -6.76
C PHE A 124 3.15 12.39 -6.79
N SER A 125 3.39 11.19 -7.35
CA SER A 125 4.74 10.61 -7.46
C SER A 125 5.64 11.50 -8.33
N TYR A 126 5.13 11.92 -9.49
CA TYR A 126 5.79 12.86 -10.38
C TYR A 126 6.10 14.18 -9.66
N ARG A 127 5.16 14.74 -8.90
CA ARG A 127 5.38 15.99 -8.17
C ARG A 127 6.45 15.87 -7.08
N ILE A 128 6.53 14.75 -6.39
CA ILE A 128 7.60 14.50 -5.41
C ILE A 128 8.95 14.40 -6.12
N MET A 129 9.04 13.61 -7.19
CA MET A 129 10.28 13.44 -7.97
C MET A 129 10.77 14.76 -8.57
N GLN A 130 9.88 15.50 -9.24
CA GLN A 130 10.18 16.80 -9.81
C GLN A 130 10.68 17.77 -8.73
N THR A 131 10.05 17.76 -7.55
CA THR A 131 10.47 18.62 -6.44
C THR A 131 11.82 18.20 -5.88
N ALA A 132 12.08 16.90 -5.77
CA ALA A 132 13.34 16.34 -5.33
C ALA A 132 14.50 16.68 -6.29
N GLU A 133 14.23 16.72 -7.60
CA GLU A 133 15.22 17.06 -8.63
C GLU A 133 15.48 18.57 -8.68
N VAL A 134 14.43 19.39 -8.76
CA VAL A 134 14.54 20.86 -8.86
C VAL A 134 15.20 21.47 -7.61
N HIS A 135 14.87 20.94 -6.43
CA HIS A 135 15.42 21.43 -5.16
C HIS A 135 16.50 20.51 -4.59
N TYR A 136 17.15 19.68 -5.42
CA TYR A 136 18.11 18.69 -4.95
C TYR A 136 19.23 19.30 -4.09
N GLU A 137 19.79 20.42 -4.54
CA GLU A 137 20.89 21.09 -3.81
C GLU A 137 20.44 21.58 -2.43
N GLU A 138 19.25 22.18 -2.33
CA GLU A 138 18.68 22.64 -1.06
C GLU A 138 18.33 21.47 -0.13
N LEU A 139 17.70 20.42 -0.68
CA LEU A 139 17.20 19.28 0.08
C LEU A 139 18.31 18.32 0.51
N SER A 140 19.45 18.29 -0.19
CA SER A 140 20.61 17.46 0.14
C SER A 140 21.52 18.09 1.20
N GLN A 141 21.35 19.39 1.49
CA GLN A 141 22.13 20.07 2.52
C GLN A 141 21.95 19.44 3.90
N HIS A 142 23.02 19.48 4.67
CA HIS A 142 23.01 19.00 6.04
C HIS A 142 22.09 19.86 6.91
N ARG A 143 21.26 19.21 7.74
CA ARG A 143 20.38 19.87 8.72
C ARG A 143 20.75 19.38 10.13
N PRO A 144 21.06 20.27 11.09
CA PRO A 144 21.45 19.89 12.45
C PRO A 144 20.39 19.04 13.18
N GLU A 145 19.11 19.20 12.85
CA GLU A 145 18.01 18.42 13.42
C GLU A 145 18.11 16.91 13.14
N HIS A 146 18.87 16.51 12.10
CA HIS A 146 19.04 15.12 11.70
C HIS A 146 20.38 14.50 12.15
N ASP A 147 21.19 15.21 12.96
CA ASP A 147 22.50 14.74 13.42
C ASP A 147 22.43 13.40 14.15
N ARG A 148 21.39 13.23 14.97
CA ARG A 148 21.15 11.99 15.72
C ARG A 148 20.86 10.80 14.79
N VAL A 149 20.18 11.04 13.67
CA VAL A 149 19.89 10.03 12.65
C VAL A 149 21.15 9.68 11.87
N ALA A 150 21.96 10.69 11.53
CA ALA A 150 23.25 10.50 10.87
C ALA A 150 24.24 9.71 11.75
N GLU A 151 24.30 10.02 13.05
CA GLU A 151 25.14 9.29 14.00
C GLU A 151 24.70 7.82 14.13
N LEU A 152 23.38 7.57 14.24
CA LEU A 152 22.86 6.21 14.30
C LEU A 152 23.17 5.43 13.01
N THR A 153 23.02 6.08 11.86
CA THR A 153 23.36 5.50 10.55
C THR A 153 24.85 5.15 10.48
N LYS A 154 25.73 6.01 10.99
CA LYS A 154 27.17 5.74 11.08
C LYS A 154 27.48 4.56 11.99
N LYS A 155 26.81 4.43 13.13
CA LYS A 155 26.98 3.30 14.08
C LYS A 155 26.59 1.96 13.46
N GLU A 156 25.54 1.92 12.65
CA GLU A 156 25.07 0.69 12.02
C GLU A 156 25.68 0.45 10.62
N ALA A 157 26.41 1.41 10.06
CA ALA A 157 27.03 1.28 8.75
C ALA A 157 27.93 0.04 8.64
N ALA A 158 28.64 -0.32 9.71
CA ALA A 158 29.44 -1.54 9.76
C ALA A 158 28.59 -2.82 9.68
N TYR A 159 27.47 -2.87 10.40
CA TYR A 159 26.52 -3.99 10.33
C TYR A 159 25.87 -4.08 8.95
N THR A 160 25.36 -2.96 8.42
CA THR A 160 24.74 -2.91 7.09
C THR A 160 25.72 -3.32 6.00
N ARG A 161 26.99 -2.88 6.08
CA ARG A 161 28.03 -3.30 5.14
C ARG A 161 28.31 -4.80 5.23
N LYS A 162 28.47 -5.35 6.43
CA LYS A 162 28.71 -6.79 6.61
C LYS A 162 27.51 -7.64 6.20
N TYR A 163 26.29 -7.18 6.50
CA TYR A 163 25.07 -7.80 6.02
C TYR A 163 25.03 -7.80 4.49
N ALA A 164 25.29 -6.65 3.85
CA ALA A 164 25.33 -6.54 2.39
C ALA A 164 26.36 -7.50 1.76
N GLU A 165 27.58 -7.56 2.31
CA GLU A 165 28.64 -8.50 1.90
C GLU A 165 28.13 -9.96 1.99
N LEU A 166 27.57 -10.38 3.14
CA LEU A 166 27.11 -11.77 3.34
C LEU A 166 25.83 -12.14 2.56
N THR A 167 25.02 -11.14 2.18
CA THR A 167 23.82 -11.36 1.35
C THR A 167 24.09 -11.31 -0.14
N GLN A 168 25.34 -11.10 -0.57
CA GLN A 168 25.70 -11.26 -1.97
C GLN A 168 25.48 -12.71 -2.40
N TRP A 169 24.95 -12.89 -3.61
CA TRP A 169 24.57 -14.21 -4.12
C TRP A 169 25.70 -15.24 -4.11
N GLU A 170 26.93 -14.78 -4.32
CA GLU A 170 28.15 -15.59 -4.39
C GLU A 170 28.62 -16.07 -3.00
N ASP A 171 28.45 -15.22 -1.98
CA ASP A 171 28.90 -15.47 -0.61
C ASP A 171 27.80 -16.08 0.29
N MET A 172 26.57 -16.14 -0.22
CA MET A 172 25.42 -16.62 0.52
C MET A 172 25.51 -18.13 0.78
N HIS A 173 25.25 -18.54 2.02
CA HIS A 173 25.18 -19.96 2.35
C HIS A 173 24.08 -20.66 1.52
N TRP A 174 24.38 -21.85 1.00
CA TRP A 174 23.52 -22.58 0.06
C TRP A 174 22.08 -22.78 0.58
N LEU A 175 21.91 -23.05 1.88
CA LEU A 175 20.57 -23.17 2.49
C LEU A 175 19.71 -21.92 2.32
N LEU A 176 20.30 -20.73 2.45
CA LEU A 176 19.57 -19.48 2.31
C LEU A 176 19.29 -19.19 0.83
N ARG A 177 20.27 -19.43 -0.04
CA ARG A 177 20.14 -19.26 -1.49
C ARG A 177 19.06 -20.18 -2.07
N ASP A 178 19.12 -21.46 -1.76
CA ASP A 178 18.15 -22.45 -2.24
C ASP A 178 16.78 -22.24 -1.59
N GLY A 179 16.75 -21.84 -0.31
CA GLY A 179 15.53 -21.44 0.37
C GLY A 179 14.82 -20.27 -0.31
N ILE A 180 15.56 -19.21 -0.67
CA ILE A 180 15.02 -18.05 -1.40
C ILE A 180 14.54 -18.45 -2.81
N LEU A 181 15.29 -19.28 -3.53
CA LEU A 181 14.88 -19.77 -4.85
C LEU A 181 13.60 -20.60 -4.76
N LEU A 182 13.55 -21.52 -3.80
CA LEU A 182 12.39 -22.36 -3.57
C LEU A 182 11.17 -21.52 -3.18
N SER A 183 11.31 -20.59 -2.25
CA SER A 183 10.20 -19.71 -1.85
C SER A 183 9.72 -18.83 -3.00
N SER A 184 10.65 -18.30 -3.80
CA SER A 184 10.31 -17.49 -4.98
C SER A 184 9.56 -18.32 -6.02
N LEU A 185 10.02 -19.55 -6.28
CA LEU A 185 9.36 -20.48 -7.19
C LEU A 185 7.96 -20.84 -6.69
N MET A 186 7.80 -21.13 -5.40
CA MET A 186 6.49 -21.44 -4.80
C MET A 186 5.53 -20.25 -4.92
N ILE A 187 5.97 -19.02 -4.59
CA ILE A 187 5.16 -17.81 -4.75
C ILE A 187 4.73 -17.61 -6.21
N LEU A 188 5.62 -17.83 -7.18
CA LEU A 188 5.29 -17.70 -8.60
C LEU A 188 4.27 -18.75 -9.04
N ILE A 189 4.43 -20.01 -8.62
CA ILE A 189 3.50 -21.10 -8.92
C ILE A 189 2.13 -20.80 -8.30
N VAL A 190 2.08 -20.46 -7.01
CA VAL A 190 0.84 -20.12 -6.30
C VAL A 190 0.15 -18.93 -6.97
N SER A 191 0.89 -17.86 -7.26
CA SER A 191 0.33 -16.66 -7.92
C SER A 191 -0.23 -16.99 -9.31
N TRP A 192 0.46 -17.85 -10.07
CA TRP A 192 -0.01 -18.28 -11.38
C TRP A 192 -1.25 -19.16 -11.28
N VAL A 193 -1.29 -20.13 -10.34
CA VAL A 193 -2.44 -21.00 -10.12
C VAL A 193 -3.66 -20.19 -9.68
N LEU A 194 -3.49 -19.24 -8.74
CA LEU A 194 -4.56 -18.34 -8.31
C LEU A 194 -5.04 -17.43 -9.45
N GLY A 195 -4.11 -16.90 -10.26
CA GLY A 195 -4.45 -16.08 -11.43
C GLY A 195 -5.20 -16.88 -12.50
N ALA A 196 -4.79 -18.13 -12.74
CA ALA A 196 -5.47 -19.04 -13.65
C ALA A 196 -6.86 -19.43 -13.11
N ASP A 197 -6.99 -19.70 -11.82
CA ASP A 197 -8.26 -20.00 -11.15
C ASP A 197 -9.27 -18.86 -11.31
N PHE A 198 -8.81 -17.60 -11.19
CA PHE A 198 -9.65 -16.43 -11.41
C PHE A 198 -10.01 -16.22 -12.89
N ALA A 199 -9.13 -16.57 -13.81
CA ALA A 199 -9.33 -16.35 -15.26
C ALA A 199 -10.13 -17.48 -15.93
N LEU A 200 -10.12 -18.69 -15.38
CA LEU A 200 -10.80 -19.85 -15.94
C LEU A 200 -12.26 -19.91 -15.44
N SER A 201 -13.17 -20.28 -16.34
CA SER A 201 -14.59 -20.47 -16.01
C SER A 201 -14.84 -21.66 -15.08
N ASN A 202 -13.92 -22.63 -15.04
CA ASN A 202 -13.97 -23.77 -14.14
C ASN A 202 -12.94 -23.52 -13.04
N GLN A 203 -13.41 -23.07 -11.88
CA GLN A 203 -12.54 -22.83 -10.74
C GLN A 203 -12.06 -24.17 -10.16
N ILE A 204 -10.76 -24.28 -9.96
CA ILE A 204 -10.00 -25.47 -9.58
C ILE A 204 -9.64 -25.41 -8.08
N CYS A 205 -9.42 -24.21 -7.53
CA CYS A 205 -8.91 -23.99 -6.17
C CYS A 205 -9.95 -23.45 -5.19
N PHE A 206 -10.85 -22.58 -5.66
CA PHE A 206 -11.94 -22.04 -4.85
C PHE A 206 -13.27 -22.21 -5.54
N ARG A 207 -14.32 -22.36 -4.76
CA ARG A 207 -15.69 -22.39 -5.27
C ARG A 207 -16.18 -20.96 -5.53
N THR A 208 -17.10 -20.82 -6.49
CA THR A 208 -17.68 -19.51 -6.79
C THR A 208 -18.50 -19.07 -5.58
N PHE A 209 -18.05 -17.99 -4.94
CA PHE A 209 -18.74 -17.38 -3.82
C PHE A 209 -18.72 -15.86 -4.03
N SER A 210 -19.90 -15.31 -4.32
CA SER A 210 -20.11 -13.90 -4.58
C SER A 210 -20.19 -13.10 -3.27
N ILE A 211 -20.01 -11.79 -3.37
CA ILE A 211 -20.13 -10.84 -2.23
C ILE A 211 -21.54 -10.87 -1.62
N THR A 212 -22.55 -11.25 -2.40
CA THR A 212 -23.95 -11.33 -1.99
C THR A 212 -24.33 -12.67 -1.35
N ASP A 213 -23.47 -13.68 -1.43
CA ASP A 213 -23.80 -15.04 -1.02
C ASP A 213 -23.69 -15.19 0.50
N ARG A 214 -24.47 -16.13 1.06
CA ARG A 214 -24.51 -16.37 2.49
C ARG A 214 -23.81 -17.67 2.84
N ILE A 215 -23.00 -17.64 3.90
CA ILE A 215 -22.28 -18.82 4.41
C ILE A 215 -23.26 -19.91 4.85
N ASP A 216 -24.40 -19.51 5.41
CA ASP A 216 -25.43 -20.42 5.96
C ASP A 216 -26.29 -21.12 4.88
N GLU A 217 -26.18 -20.70 3.62
CA GLU A 217 -26.96 -21.29 2.53
C GLU A 217 -26.34 -22.60 2.02
N ASP A 218 -27.17 -23.45 1.41
CA ASP A 218 -26.77 -24.75 0.92
C ASP A 218 -25.73 -24.65 -0.21
N LEU A 219 -24.93 -25.71 -0.37
CA LEU A 219 -23.94 -25.77 -1.45
C LEU A 219 -24.58 -25.66 -2.84
N GLU A 220 -25.82 -26.11 -3.03
CA GLU A 220 -26.51 -26.05 -4.33
C GLU A 220 -27.01 -24.64 -4.68
N SER A 221 -27.29 -23.80 -3.67
CA SER A 221 -27.73 -22.41 -3.87
C SER A 221 -26.57 -21.41 -3.93
N GLY A 222 -25.31 -21.89 -3.93
CA GLY A 222 -24.11 -21.05 -3.95
C GLY A 222 -23.56 -20.70 -2.57
N GLY A 223 -24.14 -21.23 -1.48
CA GLY A 223 -23.64 -21.06 -0.12
C GLY A 223 -22.52 -22.04 0.26
N LEU A 224 -22.16 -22.05 1.55
CA LEU A 224 -21.06 -22.84 2.10
C LEU A 224 -21.52 -23.89 3.13
N ASP A 225 -22.82 -24.13 3.28
CA ASP A 225 -23.40 -25.09 4.23
C ASP A 225 -22.89 -24.87 5.67
N GLY A 226 -22.81 -23.60 6.07
CA GLY A 226 -22.33 -23.18 7.40
C GLY A 226 -20.84 -23.41 7.66
N ASN A 227 -20.07 -23.93 6.70
CA ASN A 227 -18.64 -24.24 6.87
C ASN A 227 -17.77 -23.53 5.83
N VAL A 228 -16.98 -22.56 6.30
CA VAL A 228 -16.07 -21.75 5.46
C VAL A 228 -15.05 -22.60 4.68
N TRP A 229 -14.67 -23.78 5.19
CA TRP A 229 -13.73 -24.67 4.49
C TRP A 229 -14.29 -25.25 3.19
N ASN A 230 -15.62 -25.28 3.02
CA ASN A 230 -16.26 -25.73 1.78
C ASN A 230 -15.99 -24.79 0.59
N LEU A 231 -15.44 -23.59 0.84
CA LEU A 231 -14.95 -22.71 -0.21
C LEU A 231 -13.73 -23.30 -0.93
N VAL A 232 -12.92 -24.08 -0.22
CA VAL A 232 -11.68 -24.67 -0.76
C VAL A 232 -12.01 -25.97 -1.48
N THR A 233 -11.77 -26.03 -2.78
CA THR A 233 -11.97 -27.26 -3.56
C THR A 233 -10.79 -28.21 -3.35
N HIS A 234 -11.08 -29.37 -2.76
CA HIS A 234 -10.09 -30.42 -2.56
C HIS A 234 -9.81 -31.17 -3.88
N PRO A 235 -8.54 -31.54 -4.20
CA PRO A 235 -7.32 -31.34 -3.40
C PRO A 235 -6.54 -30.05 -3.74
N ALA A 236 -6.78 -29.45 -4.90
CA ALA A 236 -5.94 -28.38 -5.45
C ALA A 236 -5.94 -27.12 -4.57
N GLY A 237 -7.11 -26.67 -4.09
CA GLY A 237 -7.22 -25.50 -3.23
C GLY A 237 -6.46 -25.63 -1.91
N THR A 238 -6.47 -26.82 -1.31
CA THR A 238 -5.75 -27.09 -0.05
C THR A 238 -4.24 -27.03 -0.22
N VAL A 239 -3.73 -27.58 -1.34
CA VAL A 239 -2.29 -27.55 -1.65
C VAL A 239 -1.84 -26.10 -1.90
N VAL A 240 -2.62 -25.34 -2.66
CA VAL A 240 -2.32 -23.92 -2.93
C VAL A 240 -2.33 -23.12 -1.63
N LEU A 241 -3.32 -23.32 -0.76
CA LEU A 241 -3.42 -22.62 0.52
C LEU A 241 -2.26 -22.99 1.46
N ALA A 242 -1.83 -24.24 1.46
CA ALA A 242 -0.68 -24.69 2.25
C ALA A 242 0.67 -24.15 1.72
N LEU A 243 0.79 -23.91 0.41
CA LEU A 243 1.99 -23.32 -0.19
C LEU A 243 2.02 -21.79 -0.12
N ALA A 244 0.87 -21.15 0.10
CA ALA A 244 0.73 -19.70 0.21
C ALA A 244 1.03 -19.15 1.61
N VAL A 245 1.01 -20.01 2.64
CA VAL A 245 1.28 -19.69 4.05
C VAL A 245 2.73 -20.01 4.40
#